data_AF-A0A5C4WBW9-F1
#
_entry.id   AF-A0A5C4WBW9-F1
#
_cell.length_a   1.000
_cell.length_b   1.000
_cell.length_c   1.000
_cell.angle_alpha   90.00
_cell.angle_beta   90.00
_cell.angle_gamma   90.00
#
_symmetry.space_group_name_H-M   'P 1'
#
loop_
_entity.id
_entity.type
_entity.pdbx_description
1 polymer ?
#
loop_
_entity_poly.entity_id
_entity_poly.type
_entity_poly.pdbx_seq_one_letter_code
_entity_poly.pdbx_strand_id
1 'polypeptide(L)'
;MSAANLVAFLRGLAERPELCDRLKDKPKDEVIAAAAEAGRPFTAQEFDTLIWELEERLAHERGEEFDARFPLWNLLWGRYYLEFLVHDLVPSLDETGLLAGLEPTP
;
A
#
# COMPACT_ATOMS: atom_id res chain seq x y z
N MET A 1 4.16 -1.23 -14.71
CA MET A 1 3.27 -2.40 -14.49
C MET A 1 3.23 -2.80 -13.03
N SER A 2 4.37 -2.93 -12.34
CA SER A 2 4.43 -3.31 -10.92
C SER A 2 3.70 -2.35 -9.97
N ALA A 3 3.75 -1.04 -10.22
CA ALA A 3 3.00 -0.06 -9.43
C ALA A 3 1.47 -0.29 -9.48
N ALA A 4 0.93 -0.49 -10.69
CA ALA A 4 -0.48 -0.81 -10.90
C ALA A 4 -0.87 -2.14 -10.24
N ASN A 5 0.01 -3.15 -10.31
CA ASN A 5 -0.20 -4.44 -9.68
C ASN A 5 -0.24 -4.33 -8.15
N LEU A 6 0.69 -3.59 -7.56
CA LEU A 6 0.76 -3.38 -6.11
C LEU A 6 -0.47 -2.62 -5.60
N VAL A 7 -0.81 -1.49 -6.21
CA VAL A 7 -1.99 -0.70 -5.82
C VAL A 7 -3.26 -1.55 -5.96
N ALA A 8 -3.41 -2.28 -7.07
CA ALA A 8 -4.59 -3.11 -7.28
C ALA A 8 -4.62 -4.35 -6.37
N PHE A 9 -3.46 -4.85 -5.91
CA PHE A 9 -3.38 -5.88 -4.88
C PHE A 9 -3.85 -5.34 -3.52
N LEU A 10 -3.35 -4.18 -3.09
CA LEU A 10 -3.73 -3.55 -1.82
C LEU A 10 -5.21 -3.16 -1.79
N ARG A 11 -5.75 -2.56 -2.87
CA ARG A 11 -7.20 -2.33 -3.01
C ARG A 11 -7.98 -3.64 -2.93
N GLY A 12 -7.50 -4.69 -3.60
CA GLY A 12 -8.10 -6.01 -3.54
C GLY A 12 -8.03 -6.67 -2.16
N LEU A 13 -7.13 -6.25 -1.26
CA LEU A 13 -7.12 -6.67 0.15
C LEU A 13 -8.12 -5.87 0.99
N ALA A 14 -8.32 -4.58 0.68
CA ALA A 14 -9.33 -3.74 1.34
C ALA A 14 -10.75 -4.30 1.16
N GLU A 15 -11.03 -4.86 -0.02
CA GLU A 15 -12.31 -5.48 -0.36
C GLU A 15 -12.47 -6.92 0.19
N ARG A 16 -11.37 -7.54 0.68
CA ARG A 16 -11.33 -8.93 1.16
C ARG A 16 -10.65 -9.00 2.54
N PRO A 17 -11.34 -8.57 3.61
CA PRO A 17 -10.78 -8.51 4.95
C PRO A 17 -10.23 -9.86 5.45
N GLU A 18 -10.84 -10.98 5.04
CA GLU A 18 -10.36 -12.32 5.36
C GLU A 18 -8.99 -12.65 4.76
N LEU A 19 -8.66 -12.10 3.59
CA LEU A 19 -7.36 -12.29 2.95
C LEU A 19 -6.32 -11.37 3.60
N CYS A 20 -6.71 -10.14 3.95
CA CYS A 20 -5.86 -9.23 4.71
C CYS A 20 -5.49 -9.81 6.09
N ASP A 21 -6.47 -10.34 6.83
CA ASP A 21 -6.25 -10.98 8.13
C ASP A 21 -5.31 -12.19 8.07
N ARG A 22 -5.33 -12.94 6.96
CA ARG A 22 -4.44 -14.09 6.75
C ARG A 22 -3.01 -13.70 6.42
N LEU A 23 -2.81 -12.54 5.79
CA LEU A 23 -1.52 -12.09 5.28
C LEU A 23 -0.82 -11.07 6.19
N LYS A 24 -1.55 -10.44 7.11
CA LYS A 24 -1.03 -9.32 7.92
C LYS A 24 0.16 -9.65 8.80
N ASP A 25 0.25 -10.87 9.29
CA ASP A 25 1.34 -11.34 10.16
C ASP A 25 2.42 -12.12 9.38
N LYS A 26 2.28 -12.22 8.06
CA LYS A 26 3.18 -12.96 7.19
C LYS A 26 4.41 -12.15 6.80
N PRO A 27 5.55 -12.82 6.58
CA PRO A 27 6.73 -12.16 6.03
C PRO A 27 6.41 -11.59 4.64
N LYS A 28 7.14 -10.53 4.27
CA LYS A 28 6.93 -9.80 3.01
C LYS A 28 6.97 -10.72 1.79
N ASP A 29 7.86 -11.71 1.78
CA ASP A 29 7.99 -12.66 0.68
C ASP A 29 6.71 -13.50 0.46
N GLU A 30 5.99 -13.85 1.53
CA GLU A 30 4.71 -14.55 1.43
C GLU A 30 3.59 -13.61 0.92
N VAL A 31 3.61 -12.34 1.32
CA VAL A 31 2.66 -11.33 0.79
C VAL A 31 2.89 -11.11 -0.71
N ILE A 32 4.15 -11.05 -1.14
CA ILE A 32 4.55 -10.94 -2.56
C ILE A 32 4.12 -12.18 -3.34
N ALA A 33 4.35 -13.37 -2.80
CA ALA A 33 3.91 -14.62 -3.41
C ALA A 33 2.37 -14.65 -3.59
N ALA A 34 1.62 -14.24 -2.56
CA ALA A 34 0.16 -14.14 -2.63
C ALA A 34 -0.31 -13.14 -3.70
N ALA A 35 0.41 -12.03 -3.89
CA ALA A 35 0.12 -11.09 -4.97
C ALA A 35 0.37 -11.68 -6.36
N ALA A 36 1.46 -12.44 -6.53
CA ALA A 36 1.74 -13.15 -7.77
C ALA A 36 0.69 -14.22 -8.09
N GLU A 37 0.27 -15.00 -7.08
CA GLU A 37 -0.84 -15.98 -7.20
C GLU A 37 -2.17 -15.31 -7.58
N ALA A 38 -2.40 -14.09 -7.12
CA ALA A 38 -3.56 -13.28 -7.49
C ALA A 38 -3.44 -12.62 -8.89
N GLY A 39 -2.40 -12.94 -9.66
CA GLY A 39 -2.17 -12.38 -11.01
C GLY A 39 -1.63 -10.95 -11.00
N ARG A 40 -1.11 -10.47 -9.88
CA ARG A 40 -0.60 -9.11 -9.68
C ARG A 40 0.86 -9.12 -9.21
N PRO A 41 1.81 -9.67 -9.98
CA PRO A 41 3.19 -9.82 -9.52
C PRO A 41 3.90 -8.46 -9.38
N PHE A 42 4.68 -8.34 -8.31
CA PHE A 42 5.65 -7.28 -8.03
C PHE A 42 6.80 -7.83 -7.17
N THR A 43 7.92 -7.13 -7.09
CA THR A 43 9.09 -7.51 -6.27
C THR A 43 9.13 -6.78 -4.94
N ALA A 44 9.95 -7.25 -4.00
CA ALA A 44 10.16 -6.58 -2.71
C ALA A 44 10.74 -5.17 -2.87
N GLN A 45 11.66 -4.99 -3.83
CA GLN A 45 12.22 -3.68 -4.14
C GLN A 45 11.15 -2.72 -4.67
N GLU A 46 10.31 -3.18 -5.60
CA GLU A 46 9.21 -2.37 -6.13
C GLU A 46 8.19 -2.01 -5.05
N PHE A 47 7.93 -2.94 -4.12
CA PHE A 47 7.09 -2.68 -2.96
C PHE A 47 7.67 -1.56 -2.09
N ASP A 48 8.93 -1.70 -1.65
CA ASP A 48 9.55 -0.74 -0.76
C ASP A 48 9.71 0.65 -1.40
N THR A 49 10.14 0.69 -2.67
CA THR A 49 10.28 1.94 -3.41
C THR A 49 8.94 2.62 -3.62
N LEU A 50 7.91 1.90 -4.08
CA LEU A 50 6.63 2.53 -4.39
C LEU A 50 5.91 3.02 -3.13
N ILE A 51 5.90 2.21 -2.06
CA ILE A 51 5.24 2.63 -0.82
C ILE A 51 5.91 3.87 -0.25
N TRP A 52 7.25 3.92 -0.23
CA TRP A 52 7.99 5.11 0.20
C TRP A 52 7.66 6.35 -0.64
N GLU A 53 7.70 6.24 -1.97
CA GLU A 53 7.37 7.34 -2.88
C GLU A 53 5.91 7.82 -2.72
N LEU A 54 4.97 6.89 -2.48
CA LEU A 54 3.56 7.24 -2.27
C LEU A 54 3.35 7.95 -0.94
N GLU A 55 4.01 7.51 0.14
CA GLU A 55 3.95 8.17 1.44
C GLU A 55 4.54 9.58 1.37
N GLU A 56 5.69 9.76 0.71
CA GLU A 56 6.32 11.07 0.51
C GLU A 56 5.42 12.02 -0.29
N ARG A 57 4.83 11.53 -1.40
CA ARG A 57 3.91 12.33 -2.21
C ARG A 57 2.63 12.69 -1.45
N LEU A 58 2.12 11.79 -0.63
CA LEU A 58 0.95 12.04 0.21
C LEU A 58 1.24 13.13 1.24
N ALA A 59 2.41 13.07 1.90
CA ALA A 59 2.83 14.11 2.82
C ALA A 59 2.92 15.47 2.10
N HIS A 60 3.54 15.50 0.92
CA HIS A 60 3.65 16.71 0.11
C HIS A 60 2.27 17.29 -0.26
N GLU A 61 1.34 16.45 -0.73
CA GLU A 61 -0.01 16.87 -1.12
C GLU A 61 -0.83 17.39 0.07
N ARG A 62 -0.61 16.84 1.27
CA ARG A 62 -1.24 17.30 2.52
C ARG A 62 -0.56 18.51 3.15
N GLY A 63 0.58 18.95 2.61
CA GLY A 63 1.41 20.00 3.23
C GLY A 63 2.05 19.56 4.56
N GLU A 64 2.22 18.26 4.75
CA GLU A 64 2.84 17.64 5.93
C GLU A 64 4.34 17.43 5.70
N GLU A 65 5.13 17.47 6.77
CA GLU A 65 6.55 17.08 6.69
C GLU A 65 6.65 15.55 6.62
N PHE A 66 7.36 15.05 5.60
CA PHE A 66 7.74 13.63 5.52
C PHE A 66 8.99 13.38 6.37
N ASP A 67 8.82 13.39 7.69
CA ASP A 67 9.86 13.14 8.68
C ASP A 67 9.48 11.97 9.62
N ALA A 68 10.30 11.72 10.64
CA ALA A 68 10.03 10.67 11.63
C ALA A 68 8.70 10.85 12.42
N ARG A 69 8.02 11.99 12.26
CA ARG A 69 6.74 12.33 12.88
C ARG A 69 5.61 12.35 11.85
N PHE A 70 5.82 11.79 10.65
CA PHE A 70 4.80 11.72 9.60
C PHE A 70 3.47 11.24 10.20
N PRO A 71 2.41 12.08 10.23
CA PRO A 71 1.22 11.84 11.04
C PRO A 71 0.53 10.52 10.76
N LEU A 72 0.59 10.05 9.50
CA LEU A 72 0.00 8.79 9.08
C LEU A 72 0.62 7.58 9.79
N TRP A 73 1.94 7.60 10.07
CA TRP A 73 2.60 6.50 10.78
C TRP A 73 2.13 6.33 12.23
N ASN A 74 1.48 7.34 12.83
CA ASN A 74 0.84 7.16 14.14
C ASN A 74 -0.29 6.11 14.08
N LEU A 75 -0.90 5.90 12.91
CA LEU A 75 -1.93 4.89 12.69
C LEU A 75 -1.37 3.46 12.63
N LEU A 76 -0.05 3.32 12.48
CA LEU A 76 0.64 2.02 12.52
C LEU A 76 0.75 1.46 13.95
N TRP A 77 0.64 2.31 14.98
CA TRP A 77 0.82 1.85 16.37
C TRP A 77 -0.20 0.79 16.77
N GLY A 78 0.31 -0.40 17.13
CA GLY A 78 -0.51 -1.54 17.56
C GLY A 78 -1.20 -2.29 16.42
N ARG A 79 -0.88 -1.98 15.15
CA ARG A 79 -1.45 -2.60 13.96
C ARG A 79 -0.37 -3.25 13.09
N TYR A 80 -0.79 -4.16 12.22
CA TYR A 80 0.13 -4.75 11.26
C TYR A 80 0.37 -3.80 10.09
N TYR A 81 1.59 -3.78 9.56
CA TYR A 81 1.95 -2.88 8.46
C TYR A 81 1.06 -3.07 7.23
N LEU A 82 0.69 -4.30 6.89
CA LEU A 82 -0.24 -4.56 5.78
C LEU A 82 -1.63 -3.95 6.03
N GLU A 83 -2.15 -4.02 7.25
CA GLU A 83 -3.44 -3.41 7.61
C GLU A 83 -3.37 -1.88 7.48
N PHE A 84 -2.25 -1.28 7.90
CA PHE A 84 -2.00 0.16 7.74
C PHE A 84 -2.03 0.56 6.25
N LEU A 85 -1.32 -0.17 5.39
CA LEU A 85 -1.30 0.12 3.96
C LEU A 85 -2.69 0.04 3.35
N VAL A 86 -3.45 -0.99 3.71
CA VAL A 86 -4.76 -1.29 3.13
C VAL A 86 -5.86 -0.35 3.62
N HIS A 87 -5.87 -0.01 4.91
CA HIS A 87 -6.97 0.73 5.53
C HIS A 87 -6.71 2.22 5.73
N ASP A 88 -5.44 2.65 5.69
CA ASP A 88 -5.08 4.04 6.00
C ASP A 88 -4.36 4.70 4.81
N LEU A 89 -3.31 4.07 4.28
CA LEU A 89 -2.52 4.64 3.18
C LEU A 89 -3.30 4.66 1.86
N VAL A 90 -3.81 3.52 1.38
CA VAL A 90 -4.51 3.45 0.10
C VAL A 90 -5.71 4.39 0.03
N PRO A 91 -6.62 4.43 1.03
CA PRO A 91 -7.72 5.40 1.03
C PRO A 91 -7.24 6.86 1.01
N SER A 92 -6.18 7.18 1.77
CA SER A 92 -5.57 8.52 1.78
C SER A 92 -5.03 8.94 0.41
N LEU A 93 -4.45 7.99 -0.34
CA LEU A 93 -3.95 8.21 -1.69
C LEU A 93 -5.09 8.36 -2.72
N ASP A 94 -6.20 7.62 -2.52
CA ASP A 94 -7.40 7.76 -3.35
C ASP A 94 -8.08 9.11 -3.16
N GLU A 95 -8.21 9.58 -1.92
CA GLU A 95 -8.78 10.90 -1.58
C GLU A 95 -8.01 12.07 -2.21
N THR A 96 -6.69 11.94 -2.33
CA THR A 96 -5.80 12.94 -2.94
C THR A 96 -5.66 12.78 -4.45
N GLY A 97 -6.24 11.74 -5.04
CA GLY A 97 -6.13 11.46 -6.48
C GLY A 97 -4.73 11.02 -6.93
N LEU A 98 -3.80 10.75 -6.01
CA LEU A 98 -2.43 10.35 -6.31
C LEU A 98 -2.35 8.98 -7.04
N LEU A 99 -3.42 8.17 -6.95
CA LEU A 99 -3.54 6.88 -7.62
C LEU A 99 -4.12 6.97 -9.05
N ALA A 100 -4.67 8.10 -9.49
CA ALA A 100 -5.37 8.24 -10.78
C ALA A 100 -4.49 7.99 -12.03
N GLY A 101 -3.16 7.91 -11.89
CA GLY A 101 -2.22 7.58 -12.97
C GLY A 101 -1.55 6.21 -12.83
N LEU A 102 -1.88 5.44 -11.78
CA LEU A 102 -1.30 4.13 -11.50
C LEU A 102 -2.27 2.99 -11.80
N GLU A 103 -3.46 3.28 -12.31
CA GLU A 103 -4.44 2.25 -12.63
C GLU A 103 -4.02 1.44 -13.87
N PRO A 104 -4.24 0.11 -13.88
CA PRO A 104 -4.04 -0.66 -15.08
C PRO A 104 -4.99 -0.16 -16.16
N THR A 105 -4.44 0.35 -17.26
CA THR A 105 -5.23 0.71 -18.45
C THR A 105 -5.96 -0.54 -18.95
N PRO A 106 -7.28 -0.47 -19.25
CA PRO A 106 -8.06 -1.63 -19.72
C PRO A 106 -7.56 -2.20 -21.04
#